data_AF-A0A935R2K4-F1
#
_entry.id   AF-A0A935R2K4-F1
#
_cell.length_a   1.000
_cell.length_b   1.000
_cell.length_c   1.000
_cell.angle_alpha   90.00
_cell.angle_beta   90.00
_cell.angle_gamma   90.00
#
_symmetry.space_group_name_H-M   'P 1'
#
loop_
_entity.id
_entity.type
_entity.pdbx_description
1 polymer ?
#
loop_
_entity_poly.entity_id
_entity_poly.type
_entity_poly.pdbx_seq_one_letter_code
_entity_poly.pdbx_strand_id
1 'polypeptide(L)'
;MLAPHLESFSVTAVPIIVTTRRDRSTGAKHRGGGHWRHWRKDLDRLSRQHHGGNVRFTTLFDLYGLPDDFPDYEPLAAMTDTTKRAAAMEAAMSAQINDWRFIPYLQRHEVEAFVLVNLDPLAKLVGAGTTASGVAALRADIAGLDPESVNDGAETAPSKRLLRLIPDYGKTLHGPLVMADIGLPKIRAACPRFDAWVGSLEALGAAPHAAQGTP
;
A
#
# COMPACT_ATOMS: atom_id res chain seq x y z
N MET A 1 6.40 10.95 3.09
CA MET A 1 5.01 11.44 3.11
C MET A 1 4.25 10.95 4.34
N LEU A 2 4.04 9.64 4.52
CA LEU A 2 3.23 9.14 5.64
C LEU A 2 3.87 9.29 7.03
N ALA A 3 5.16 8.97 7.19
CA ALA A 3 5.81 9.08 8.50
C ALA A 3 5.82 10.52 9.07
N PRO A 4 6.23 11.56 8.32
CA PRO A 4 6.13 12.95 8.78
C PRO A 4 4.69 13.40 9.08
N HIS A 5 3.71 12.84 8.36
CA HIS A 5 2.30 13.11 8.61
C HIS A 5 1.85 12.52 9.95
N LEU A 6 2.15 11.25 10.22
CA LEU A 6 1.80 10.58 11.47
C LEU A 6 2.50 11.19 12.70
N GLU A 7 3.70 11.76 12.52
CA GLU A 7 4.40 12.49 13.58
C GLU A 7 3.58 13.68 14.09
N SER A 8 2.83 14.37 13.23
CA SER A 8 1.93 15.45 13.64
C SER A 8 0.75 14.98 14.52
N PHE A 9 0.51 13.67 14.57
CA PHE A 9 -0.45 13.00 15.43
C PHE A 9 0.22 12.29 16.62
N SER A 10 1.49 12.57 16.93
CA SER A 10 2.27 11.89 17.98
C SER A 10 2.49 10.40 17.72
N VAL A 11 2.50 9.97 16.45
CA VAL A 11 2.72 8.58 16.04
C VAL A 11 4.01 8.47 15.22
N THR A 12 5.02 7.81 15.78
CA THR A 12 6.27 7.52 15.04
C THR A 12 6.11 6.26 14.21
N ALA A 13 6.28 6.37 12.89
CA ALA A 13 6.22 5.24 11.97
C ALA A 13 7.61 4.81 11.49
N VAL A 14 7.92 3.51 11.62
CA VAL A 14 9.18 2.91 11.15
C VAL A 14 8.87 1.89 10.05
N PRO A 15 9.23 2.16 8.78
CA PRO A 15 8.95 1.24 7.69
C PRO A 15 9.89 0.03 7.73
N ILE A 16 9.32 -1.17 7.59
CA ILE A 16 10.07 -2.42 7.46
C ILE A 16 9.79 -2.98 6.06
N ILE A 17 10.81 -2.99 5.20
CA ILE A 17 10.68 -3.52 3.84
C ILE A 17 10.82 -5.04 3.89
N VAL A 18 9.79 -5.75 3.41
CA VAL A 18 9.86 -7.19 3.20
C VAL A 18 10.92 -7.50 2.14
N THR A 19 11.97 -8.22 2.55
CA THR A 19 13.03 -8.68 1.64
C THR A 19 12.84 -10.14 1.32
N THR A 20 12.76 -10.48 0.03
CA THR A 20 12.88 -11.85 -0.45
C THR A 20 14.35 -12.21 -0.64
N ARG A 21 14.64 -13.49 -0.96
CA ARG A 21 16.01 -14.07 -0.97
C ARG A 21 17.04 -13.15 -1.63
N ARG A 22 18.27 -13.17 -1.14
CA ARG A 22 19.43 -12.66 -1.87
C ARG A 22 19.68 -13.55 -3.09
N ASP A 23 19.82 -12.93 -4.25
CA ASP A 23 20.53 -13.54 -5.35
C ASP A 23 21.95 -13.89 -4.87
N ARG A 24 22.29 -15.19 -4.90
CA ARG A 24 23.58 -15.69 -4.41
C ARG A 24 24.74 -15.34 -5.33
N SER A 25 24.47 -14.95 -6.57
CA SER A 25 25.48 -14.61 -7.58
C SER A 25 25.80 -13.11 -7.60
N THR A 26 24.80 -12.25 -7.42
CA THR A 26 24.95 -10.79 -7.49
C THR A 26 24.90 -10.10 -6.12
N GLY A 27 24.48 -10.81 -5.07
CA GLY A 27 24.25 -10.24 -3.74
C GLY A 27 23.02 -9.33 -3.66
N ALA A 28 22.30 -9.15 -4.78
CA ALA A 28 21.11 -8.31 -4.84
C ALA A 28 19.99 -8.88 -3.97
N LYS A 29 19.38 -8.03 -3.13
CA LYS A 29 18.17 -8.39 -2.38
C LYS A 29 16.97 -8.11 -3.27
N HIS A 30 16.19 -9.14 -3.58
CA HIS A 30 14.86 -8.92 -4.15
C HIS A 30 13.96 -8.29 -3.07
N ARG A 31 13.22 -7.25 -3.46
CA ARG A 31 12.31 -6.50 -2.58
C ARG A 31 10.89 -6.67 -3.11
N GLY A 32 9.93 -6.87 -2.22
CA GLY A 32 8.56 -7.19 -2.59
C GLY A 32 8.33 -8.67 -2.87
N GLY A 33 7.09 -9.11 -2.64
CA GLY A 33 6.67 -10.52 -2.76
C GLY A 33 7.16 -11.43 -1.64
N GLY A 34 7.00 -12.74 -1.84
CA GLY A 34 7.37 -13.77 -0.89
C GLY A 34 6.16 -14.54 -0.36
N HIS A 35 6.44 -15.48 0.53
CA HIS A 35 5.42 -16.34 1.11
C HIS A 35 4.90 -15.76 2.41
N TRP A 36 3.59 -15.90 2.63
CA TRP A 36 2.91 -15.41 3.81
C TRP A 36 3.51 -15.99 5.10
N ARG A 37 3.91 -17.27 5.11
CA ARG A 37 4.58 -17.88 6.27
C ARG A 37 5.83 -17.13 6.74
N HIS A 38 6.53 -16.44 5.84
CA HIS A 38 7.69 -15.63 6.19
C HIS A 38 7.27 -14.28 6.74
N TRP A 39 6.26 -13.65 6.14
CA TRP A 39 5.71 -12.37 6.62
C TRP A 39 5.13 -12.54 8.03
N ARG A 40 4.38 -13.64 8.25
CA ARG A 40 3.87 -14.03 9.57
C ARG A 40 5.00 -14.18 10.57
N LYS A 41 6.07 -14.91 10.23
CA LYS A 41 7.23 -15.09 11.11
C LYS A 41 7.88 -13.75 11.49
N ASP A 42 7.94 -12.80 10.56
CA ASP A 42 8.46 -11.46 10.84
C ASP A 42 7.51 -10.67 11.75
N LEU A 43 6.20 -10.71 11.51
CA LEU A 43 5.18 -10.09 12.38
C LEU A 43 5.20 -10.69 13.81
N ASP A 44 5.26 -12.01 13.93
CA ASP A 44 5.38 -12.72 15.22
C ASP A 44 6.68 -12.36 15.96
N ARG A 45 7.77 -12.15 15.21
CA ARG A 45 9.04 -11.68 15.80
C ARG A 45 8.90 -10.26 16.31
N LEU A 46 8.32 -9.34 15.53
CA LEU A 46 8.12 -7.94 15.91
C LEU A 46 7.20 -7.83 17.14
N SER A 47 6.10 -8.57 17.12
CA SER A 47 5.15 -8.67 18.23
C SER A 47 5.81 -9.13 19.54
N ARG A 48 6.74 -10.10 19.46
CA ARG A 48 7.53 -10.57 20.61
C ARG A 48 8.68 -9.64 21.01
N GLN A 49 9.23 -8.85 20.11
CA GLN A 49 10.35 -7.95 20.44
C GLN A 49 9.88 -6.65 21.10
N HIS A 50 8.64 -6.24 20.83
CA HIS A 50 8.09 -4.99 21.34
C HIS A 50 6.88 -5.28 22.22
N HIS A 51 7.07 -5.45 23.53
CA HIS A 51 5.98 -5.76 24.47
C HIS A 51 5.13 -4.55 24.91
N GLY A 52 5.53 -3.34 24.54
CA GLY A 52 4.84 -2.12 24.97
C GLY A 52 3.43 -2.00 24.38
N GLY A 53 2.46 -1.60 25.21
CA GLY A 53 1.09 -1.30 24.78
C GLY A 53 0.97 -0.06 23.87
N ASN A 54 2.06 0.68 23.68
CA ASN A 54 2.20 1.81 22.78
C ASN A 54 2.68 1.44 21.36
N VAL A 55 2.97 0.15 21.10
CA VAL A 55 3.40 -0.29 19.78
C VAL A 55 2.23 -0.89 19.02
N ARG A 56 2.11 -0.53 17.75
CA ARG A 56 1.21 -1.15 16.77
C ARG A 56 2.02 -1.64 15.59
N PHE A 57 1.50 -2.65 14.92
CA PHE A 57 2.06 -3.20 13.69
C PHE A 57 1.00 -3.07 12.60
N THR A 58 1.41 -2.70 11.41
CA THR A 58 0.51 -2.60 10.26
C THR A 58 1.24 -3.05 8.99
N THR A 59 0.49 -3.27 7.92
CA THR A 59 1.01 -3.68 6.62
C THR A 59 0.70 -2.62 5.58
N LEU A 60 1.46 -2.63 4.49
CA LEU A 60 1.13 -1.93 3.26
C LEU A 60 1.49 -2.88 2.13
N PHE A 61 0.62 -3.88 1.91
CA PHE A 61 0.80 -4.90 0.88
C PHE A 61 -0.22 -4.70 -0.22
N ASP A 62 0.15 -4.97 -1.46
CA ASP A 62 -0.79 -4.96 -2.57
C ASP A 62 -1.73 -6.18 -2.46
N LEU A 63 -3.02 -5.97 -2.71
CA LEU A 63 -4.03 -7.03 -2.76
C LEU A 63 -3.76 -8.02 -3.90
N TYR A 64 -3.21 -7.51 -5.01
CA TYR A 64 -2.79 -8.33 -6.14
C TYR A 64 -1.36 -8.85 -5.93
N GLY A 65 -1.12 -10.10 -6.31
CA GLY A 65 0.19 -10.72 -6.12
C GLY A 65 0.44 -11.23 -4.70
N LEU A 66 -0.61 -11.33 -3.87
CA LEU A 66 -0.56 -12.10 -2.63
C LEU A 66 -0.21 -13.57 -2.93
N PRO A 67 0.58 -14.22 -2.07
CA PRO A 67 1.00 -15.60 -2.30
C PRO A 67 -0.16 -16.58 -2.12
N ASP A 68 -0.02 -17.75 -2.73
CA ASP A 68 -0.96 -18.87 -2.59
C ASP A 68 -1.08 -19.40 -1.15
N ASP A 69 -0.03 -19.26 -0.34
CA ASP A 69 0.00 -19.62 1.09
C ASP A 69 -0.58 -18.54 2.02
N PHE A 70 -1.24 -17.52 1.47
CA PHE A 70 -1.93 -16.47 2.23
C PHE A 70 -3.16 -17.05 2.98
N PRO A 71 -3.55 -16.49 4.14
CA PRO A 71 -4.68 -17.01 4.93
C PRO A 71 -5.96 -17.02 4.12
N ASP A 72 -6.62 -18.18 4.09
CA ASP A 72 -7.88 -18.41 3.38
C ASP A 72 -7.85 -17.99 1.90
N TYR A 73 -6.69 -18.12 1.23
CA TYR A 73 -6.47 -17.56 -0.10
C TYR A 73 -7.47 -18.06 -1.15
N GLU A 74 -7.63 -19.37 -1.37
CA GLU A 74 -8.49 -19.91 -2.44
C GLU A 74 -9.93 -19.35 -2.43
N PRO A 75 -10.70 -19.45 -1.32
CA PRO A 75 -12.08 -18.94 -1.31
C PRO A 75 -12.14 -17.41 -1.43
N LEU A 76 -11.16 -16.69 -0.89
CA LEU A 76 -11.13 -15.22 -0.94
C LEU A 76 -10.68 -14.70 -2.32
N ALA A 77 -9.73 -15.38 -2.98
CA ALA A 77 -9.25 -15.02 -4.30
C ALA A 77 -10.36 -15.08 -5.36
N ALA A 78 -11.33 -15.99 -5.17
CA ALA A 78 -12.50 -16.13 -6.04
C ALA A 78 -13.52 -14.97 -5.89
N MET A 79 -13.41 -14.12 -4.88
CA MET A 79 -14.32 -12.99 -4.69
C MET A 79 -14.10 -11.91 -5.76
N THR A 80 -15.16 -11.60 -6.51
CA THR A 80 -15.14 -10.57 -7.57
C THR A 80 -15.11 -9.16 -6.99
N ASP A 81 -15.80 -8.92 -5.88
CA ASP A 81 -15.79 -7.62 -5.19
C ASP A 81 -14.45 -7.45 -4.44
N THR A 82 -13.53 -6.72 -5.05
CA THR A 82 -12.17 -6.52 -4.52
C THR A 82 -12.14 -5.74 -3.21
N THR A 83 -13.16 -4.93 -2.92
CA THR A 83 -13.31 -4.24 -1.64
C THR A 83 -13.62 -5.22 -0.52
N LYS A 84 -14.62 -6.08 -0.75
CA LYS A 84 -14.97 -7.14 0.20
C LYS A 84 -13.86 -8.16 0.34
N ARG A 85 -13.18 -8.50 -0.76
CA ARG A 85 -12.02 -9.39 -0.76
C ARG A 85 -10.90 -8.84 0.12
N ALA A 86 -10.52 -7.58 -0.06
CA ALA A 86 -9.48 -6.96 0.76
C ALA A 86 -9.85 -6.98 2.25
N ALA A 87 -11.07 -6.60 2.60
CA ALA A 87 -11.55 -6.63 3.98
C ALA A 87 -11.55 -8.05 4.58
N ALA A 88 -11.97 -9.06 3.82
CA ALA A 88 -11.96 -10.45 4.27
C ALA A 88 -10.54 -11.00 4.44
N MET A 89 -9.62 -10.66 3.53
CA MET A 89 -8.21 -11.02 3.62
C MET A 89 -7.52 -10.33 4.81
N GLU A 90 -7.81 -9.05 5.06
CA GLU A 90 -7.36 -8.32 6.25
C GLU A 90 -7.87 -9.00 7.54
N ALA A 91 -9.13 -9.43 7.57
CA ALA A 91 -9.69 -10.16 8.70
C ALA A 91 -9.00 -11.52 8.92
N ALA A 92 -8.71 -12.26 7.85
CA ALA A 92 -7.97 -13.53 7.92
C ALA A 92 -6.54 -13.34 8.45
N MET A 93 -5.85 -12.26 8.03
CA MET A 93 -4.56 -11.87 8.60
C MET A 93 -4.69 -11.60 10.11
N SER A 94 -5.68 -10.80 10.52
CA SER A 94 -5.90 -10.45 11.92
C SER A 94 -6.18 -11.67 12.78
N ALA A 95 -7.01 -12.60 12.30
CA ALA A 95 -7.34 -13.84 13.01
C ALA A 95 -6.12 -14.74 13.21
N GLN A 96 -5.23 -14.82 12.22
CA GLN A 96 -4.07 -15.70 12.31
C GLN A 96 -2.91 -15.12 13.13
N ILE A 97 -2.74 -13.79 13.12
CA ILE A 97 -1.78 -13.09 13.98
C ILE A 97 -2.29 -13.05 15.42
N ASN A 98 -3.60 -12.89 15.62
CA ASN A 98 -4.27 -12.91 16.92
C ASN A 98 -3.61 -11.98 17.96
N ASP A 99 -3.29 -10.76 17.53
CA ASP A 99 -2.69 -9.72 18.37
C ASP A 99 -3.44 -8.41 18.14
N TRP A 100 -4.02 -7.85 19.20
CA TRP A 100 -4.79 -6.61 19.16
C TRP A 100 -3.97 -5.39 18.68
N ARG A 101 -2.63 -5.49 18.73
CA ARG A 101 -1.72 -4.45 18.25
C ARG A 101 -1.56 -4.45 16.73
N PHE A 102 -2.03 -5.50 16.06
CA PHE A 102 -1.92 -5.64 14.62
C PHE A 102 -3.13 -5.01 13.92
N ILE A 103 -2.86 -4.08 13.03
CA ILE A 103 -3.82 -3.36 12.20
C ILE A 103 -3.50 -3.71 10.75
N PRO A 104 -4.04 -4.81 10.20
CA PRO A 104 -3.74 -5.22 8.83
C PRO A 104 -4.28 -4.20 7.83
N TYR A 105 -3.53 -3.99 6.75
CA TYR A 105 -3.98 -3.22 5.60
C TYR A 105 -3.44 -3.79 4.29
N LEU A 106 -4.36 -3.97 3.35
CA LEU A 106 -4.12 -4.33 1.96
C LEU A 106 -4.52 -3.16 1.07
N GLN A 107 -3.51 -2.64 0.36
CA GLN A 107 -3.72 -1.67 -0.70
C GLN A 107 -4.46 -2.39 -1.83
N ARG A 108 -5.69 -1.95 -2.13
CA ARG A 108 -6.55 -2.59 -3.13
C ARG A 108 -5.86 -2.72 -4.49
N HIS A 109 -5.05 -1.71 -4.86
CA HIS A 109 -4.33 -1.62 -6.13
C HIS A 109 -2.83 -1.47 -5.91
N GLU A 110 -2.07 -1.39 -7.00
CA GLU A 110 -0.65 -1.01 -6.90
C GLU A 110 -0.51 0.41 -6.32
N VAL A 111 0.61 0.69 -5.65
CA VAL A 111 0.97 2.03 -5.16
C VAL A 111 0.92 3.08 -6.28
N GLU A 112 1.18 2.68 -7.53
CA GLU A 112 1.06 3.51 -8.73
C GLU A 112 -0.37 4.03 -8.98
N ALA A 113 -1.41 3.46 -8.38
CA ALA A 113 -2.75 4.04 -8.40
C ALA A 113 -2.77 5.46 -7.83
N PHE A 114 -1.91 5.75 -6.85
CA PHE A 114 -1.77 7.11 -6.30
C PHE A 114 -1.25 8.12 -7.31
N VAL A 115 -0.48 7.69 -8.31
CA VAL A 115 -0.03 8.55 -9.41
C VAL A 115 -1.21 8.96 -10.30
N LEU A 116 -2.23 8.11 -10.41
CA LEU A 116 -3.42 8.37 -11.23
C LEU A 116 -4.38 9.39 -10.60
N VAL A 117 -4.25 9.67 -9.29
CA VAL A 117 -5.08 10.67 -8.57
C VAL A 117 -4.95 12.06 -9.20
N ASN A 118 -3.75 12.43 -9.62
CA ASN A 118 -3.52 13.67 -10.35
C ASN A 118 -2.30 13.53 -11.27
N LEU A 119 -2.53 13.66 -12.57
CA LEU A 119 -1.49 13.52 -13.59
C LEU A 119 -0.70 14.83 -13.85
N ASP A 120 -1.09 15.97 -13.27
CA ASP A 120 -0.38 17.24 -13.51
C ASP A 120 1.10 17.19 -13.07
N PRO A 121 1.46 16.64 -11.89
CA PRO A 121 2.86 16.49 -11.51
C PRO A 121 3.64 15.59 -12.46
N LEU A 122 3.01 14.50 -12.92
CA LEU A 122 3.61 13.60 -13.89
C LEU A 122 3.89 14.33 -15.21
N ALA A 123 2.94 15.13 -15.70
CA ALA A 123 3.10 15.93 -16.92
C ALA A 123 4.29 16.90 -16.85
N LYS A 124 4.48 17.55 -15.69
CA LYS A 124 5.62 18.46 -15.46
C LYS A 124 6.95 17.71 -15.46
N LEU A 125 6.98 16.51 -14.88
CA LEU A 125 8.19 15.74 -14.65
C LEU A 125 8.71 15.09 -15.95
N VAL A 126 7.82 14.63 -16.82
CA VAL A 126 8.19 13.96 -18.09
C VAL A 126 8.51 14.93 -19.24
N GLY A 127 8.27 16.24 -19.09
CA GLY A 127 8.63 17.26 -20.07
C GLY A 127 7.81 17.26 -21.38
N ALA A 128 8.11 18.21 -22.28
CA ALA A 128 7.43 18.37 -23.56
C ALA A 128 7.96 17.39 -24.63
N GLY A 129 7.07 16.68 -25.32
CA GLY A 129 7.42 15.70 -26.37
C GLY A 129 6.40 14.57 -26.49
N THR A 130 6.80 13.41 -27.04
CA THR A 130 5.98 12.17 -27.16
C THR A 130 5.34 11.73 -25.84
N THR A 131 5.93 12.13 -24.71
CA THR A 131 5.44 11.79 -23.37
C THR A 131 4.26 12.66 -22.93
N ALA A 132 4.13 13.88 -23.46
CA ALA A 132 2.98 14.76 -23.19
C ALA A 132 1.68 14.23 -23.83
N SER A 133 1.77 13.64 -25.03
CA SER A 133 0.62 12.95 -25.64
C SER A 133 0.26 11.68 -24.88
N GLY A 134 1.25 10.98 -24.31
CA GLY A 134 1.06 9.85 -23.41
C GLY A 134 0.26 10.21 -22.15
N VAL A 135 0.58 11.33 -21.49
CA VAL A 135 -0.17 11.81 -20.32
C VAL A 135 -1.59 12.23 -20.70
N ALA A 136 -1.79 12.88 -21.85
CA ALA A 136 -3.12 13.24 -22.34
C ALA A 136 -3.98 11.99 -22.63
N ALA A 137 -3.38 10.98 -23.27
CA ALA A 137 -4.03 9.69 -23.51
C ALA A 137 -4.38 8.99 -22.19
N LEU A 138 -3.47 9.01 -21.20
CA LEU A 138 -3.71 8.43 -19.89
C LEU A 138 -4.86 9.13 -19.17
N ARG A 139 -4.94 10.46 -19.26
CA ARG A 139 -6.05 11.24 -18.70
C ARG A 139 -7.39 10.84 -19.31
N ALA A 140 -7.43 10.62 -20.63
CA ALA A 140 -8.63 10.16 -21.32
C ALA A 140 -9.00 8.72 -20.93
N ASP A 141 -8.00 7.84 -20.81
CA ASP A 141 -8.14 6.41 -20.48
C ASP A 141 -8.69 6.16 -19.06
N ILE A 142 -8.47 7.11 -18.15
CA ILE A 142 -8.99 7.06 -16.77
C ILE A 142 -10.16 8.02 -16.52
N ALA A 143 -10.60 8.77 -17.54
CA ALA A 143 -11.68 9.75 -17.38
C ALA A 143 -12.98 9.05 -16.94
N GLY A 144 -13.58 9.54 -15.85
CA GLY A 144 -14.81 8.99 -15.30
C GLY A 144 -14.65 7.71 -14.48
N LEU A 145 -13.42 7.21 -14.31
CA LEU A 145 -13.12 6.14 -13.36
C LEU A 145 -12.76 6.76 -12.01
N ASP A 146 -13.28 6.17 -10.93
CA ASP A 146 -12.85 6.49 -9.59
C ASP A 146 -11.38 6.03 -9.41
N PRO A 147 -10.44 6.89 -8.99
CA PRO A 147 -9.03 6.54 -8.83
C PRO A 147 -8.79 5.31 -7.95
N GLU A 148 -9.59 5.14 -6.90
CA GLU A 148 -9.50 3.93 -6.08
C GLU A 148 -9.98 2.71 -6.84
N SER A 149 -10.84 2.86 -7.87
CA SER A 149 -11.46 1.81 -8.69
C SER A 149 -10.83 1.63 -10.08
N VAL A 150 -9.79 2.40 -10.43
CA VAL A 150 -9.00 2.22 -11.67
C VAL A 150 -8.10 0.98 -11.54
N ASN A 151 -8.70 -0.22 -11.47
CA ASN A 151 -8.00 -1.49 -11.70
C ASN A 151 -8.97 -2.66 -11.58
N ASP A 152 -8.97 -3.59 -12.54
CA ASP A 152 -9.45 -4.96 -12.29
C ASP A 152 -8.92 -6.00 -13.32
N GLY A 153 -7.83 -5.70 -14.04
CA GLY A 153 -7.32 -6.60 -15.08
C GLY A 153 -5.80 -6.55 -15.29
N ALA A 154 -5.24 -7.68 -15.73
CA ALA A 154 -3.81 -7.85 -15.98
C ALA A 154 -3.22 -6.80 -16.96
N GLU A 155 -4.06 -6.29 -17.88
CA GLU A 155 -3.69 -5.28 -18.88
C GLU A 155 -4.12 -3.85 -18.48
N THR A 156 -4.98 -3.70 -17.46
CA THR A 156 -5.57 -2.41 -17.07
C THR A 156 -5.06 -1.90 -15.72
N ALA A 157 -4.07 -2.58 -15.14
CA ALA A 157 -3.39 -2.14 -13.91
C ALA A 157 -2.74 -0.75 -14.06
N PRO A 158 -2.72 0.07 -13.00
CA PRO A 158 -2.14 1.41 -13.01
C PRO A 158 -0.74 1.44 -13.62
N SER A 159 0.16 0.55 -13.21
CA SER A 159 1.49 0.54 -13.79
C SER A 159 1.55 0.11 -15.24
N LYS A 160 0.65 -0.77 -15.69
CA LYS A 160 0.56 -1.19 -17.09
C LYS A 160 0.05 -0.04 -17.96
N ARG A 161 -0.95 0.71 -17.49
CA ARG A 161 -1.43 1.94 -18.17
C ARG A 161 -0.32 2.97 -18.29
N LEU A 162 0.41 3.23 -17.19
CA LEU A 162 1.54 4.14 -17.15
C LEU A 162 2.64 3.72 -18.15
N LEU A 163 3.11 2.47 -18.08
CA LEU A 163 4.19 2.00 -18.97
C LEU A 163 3.76 1.94 -20.45
N ARG A 164 2.51 1.59 -20.73
CA ARG A 164 1.99 1.51 -22.10
C ARG A 164 1.89 2.89 -22.74
N LEU A 165 1.39 3.89 -22.01
CA LEU A 165 1.13 5.22 -22.55
C LEU A 165 2.31 6.17 -22.36
N ILE A 166 3.18 5.90 -21.39
CA ILE A 166 4.35 6.70 -21.02
C ILE A 166 5.52 5.73 -20.83
N PRO A 167 6.17 5.26 -21.93
CA PRO A 167 7.25 4.27 -21.85
C PRO A 167 8.43 4.69 -20.97
N ASP A 168 8.68 6.00 -20.86
CA ASP A 168 9.74 6.57 -20.01
C ASP A 168 9.37 6.60 -18.51
N TYR A 169 8.18 6.11 -18.13
CA TYR A 169 7.77 6.08 -16.73
C TYR A 169 8.63 5.11 -15.90
N GLY A 170 9.60 5.66 -15.17
CA GLY A 170 10.36 4.92 -14.17
C GLY A 170 9.61 4.82 -12.84
N LYS A 171 9.05 3.64 -12.53
CA LYS A 171 8.31 3.38 -11.27
C LYS A 171 9.03 3.86 -10.01
N THR A 172 10.33 3.55 -9.91
CA THR A 172 11.15 3.84 -8.72
C THR A 172 11.59 5.30 -8.61
N LEU A 173 11.62 6.01 -9.74
CA LEU A 173 12.06 7.41 -9.81
C LEU A 173 10.85 8.35 -9.82
N HIS A 174 9.96 8.20 -10.80
CA HIS A 174 8.84 9.10 -11.04
C HIS A 174 7.72 8.88 -10.03
N GLY A 175 7.42 7.64 -9.66
CA GLY A 175 6.32 7.32 -8.73
C GLY A 175 6.41 8.09 -7.40
N PRO A 176 7.51 7.96 -6.63
CA PRO A 176 7.67 8.68 -5.38
C PRO A 176 7.63 10.21 -5.51
N LEU A 177 8.23 10.76 -6.59
CA LEU A 177 8.25 12.20 -6.83
C LEU A 177 6.85 12.74 -7.14
N VAL A 178 6.11 12.04 -8.01
CA VAL A 178 4.74 12.41 -8.34
C VAL A 178 3.83 12.31 -7.12
N MET A 179 3.89 11.22 -6.36
CA MET A 179 3.10 11.08 -5.13
C MET A 179 3.41 12.18 -4.11
N ALA A 180 4.67 12.59 -3.99
CA ALA A 180 5.07 13.68 -3.11
C ALA A 180 4.49 15.03 -3.54
N ASP A 181 4.47 15.33 -4.84
CA ASP A 181 3.90 16.58 -5.39
C ASP A 181 2.36 16.59 -5.40
N ILE A 182 1.71 15.43 -5.58
CA ILE A 182 0.26 15.27 -5.39
C ILE A 182 -0.11 15.59 -3.93
N GLY A 183 0.67 15.03 -3.00
CA GLY A 183 0.49 15.23 -1.57
C GLY A 183 -0.56 14.30 -0.95
N LEU A 184 -0.33 13.98 0.33
CA LEU A 184 -1.16 13.06 1.09
C LEU A 184 -2.65 13.47 1.16
N PRO A 185 -3.01 14.76 1.34
CA PRO A 185 -4.43 15.14 1.43
C PRO A 185 -5.23 14.79 0.18
N LYS A 186 -4.66 14.98 -1.02
CA LYS A 186 -5.33 14.64 -2.28
C LYS A 186 -5.46 13.13 -2.46
N ILE A 187 -4.42 12.38 -2.10
CA ILE A 187 -4.43 10.91 -2.16
C ILE A 187 -5.51 10.36 -1.23
N ARG A 188 -5.58 10.85 0.01
CA ARG A 188 -6.61 10.44 0.99
C ARG A 188 -8.02 10.74 0.47
N ALA A 189 -8.26 11.95 -0.05
CA ALA A 189 -9.57 12.32 -0.59
C ALA A 189 -10.03 11.43 -1.76
N ALA A 190 -9.09 10.90 -2.54
CA ALA A 190 -9.37 10.05 -3.70
C ALA A 190 -9.31 8.53 -3.41
N CYS A 191 -8.86 8.12 -2.22
CA CYS A 191 -8.68 6.71 -1.86
C CYS A 191 -9.29 6.41 -0.47
N PRO A 192 -10.63 6.25 -0.38
CA PRO A 192 -11.35 6.00 0.87
C PRO A 192 -10.78 4.90 1.77
N ARG A 193 -10.33 3.75 1.24
CA ARG A 193 -9.73 2.68 2.08
C ARG A 193 -8.40 3.11 2.66
N PHE A 194 -7.58 3.78 1.84
CA PHE A 194 -6.30 4.32 2.29
C PHE A 194 -6.51 5.42 3.35
N ASP A 195 -7.48 6.31 3.14
CA ASP A 195 -7.86 7.32 4.12
C ASP A 195 -8.33 6.71 5.44
N ALA A 196 -9.22 5.72 5.40
CA ALA A 196 -9.70 5.02 6.58
C ALA A 196 -8.55 4.35 7.36
N TRP A 197 -7.61 3.75 6.64
CA TRP A 197 -6.41 3.18 7.25
C TRP A 197 -5.53 4.25 7.89
N VAL A 198 -5.22 5.35 7.19
CA VAL A 198 -4.45 6.46 7.76
C VAL A 198 -5.16 7.03 8.99
N GLY A 199 -6.49 7.21 8.95
CA GLY A 199 -7.29 7.65 10.10
C GLY A 199 -7.18 6.71 11.31
N SER A 200 -7.14 5.39 11.08
CA SER A 200 -6.92 4.41 12.14
C SER A 200 -5.54 4.56 12.81
N LEU A 201 -4.52 4.95 12.04
CA LEU A 201 -3.17 5.19 12.55
C LEU A 201 -3.08 6.53 13.28
N GLU A 202 -3.71 7.58 12.77
CA GLU A 202 -3.80 8.90 13.42
C GLU A 202 -4.44 8.80 14.81
N ALA A 203 -5.50 7.99 14.94
CA ALA A 203 -6.20 7.79 16.20
C ALA A 203 -5.33 7.16 17.31
N LEU A 204 -4.21 6.52 16.96
CA LEU A 204 -3.31 5.88 17.94
C LEU A 204 -2.64 6.89 18.88
N GLY A 205 -2.37 8.11 18.40
CA GLY A 205 -1.78 9.16 19.23
C GLY A 205 -2.80 9.96 20.04
N ALA A 206 -4.08 9.89 19.67
CA ALA A 206 -5.18 10.52 20.40
C ALA A 206 -5.69 9.65 21.58
N ALA A 207 -5.38 8.34 21.58
CA ALA A 207 -5.79 7.45 22.65
C ALA A 207 -5.03 7.81 23.94
N PRO A 208 -5.71 8.23 25.03
CA PRO A 208 -5.05 8.34 26.32
C PRO A 208 -4.46 6.98 26.68
N HIS A 209 -3.26 6.99 27.28
CA HIS A 209 -2.67 5.80 27.88
C HIS A 209 -3.65 5.22 28.90
N ALA A 210 -4.52 4.32 28.46
CA ALA A 210 -5.25 3.45 29.35
C ALA A 210 -4.19 2.52 29.96
N ALA A 211 -3.69 2.93 31.13
CA ALA A 211 -3.06 2.02 32.06
C ALA A 211 -4.06 0.88 32.28
N GLN A 212 -3.84 -0.24 31.60
CA GLN A 212 -4.55 -1.48 31.90
C GLN A 212 -4.00 -1.95 33.24
N GLY A 213 -4.68 -1.52 34.29
CA GLY A 213 -4.56 -2.06 35.63
C GLY A 213 -4.91 -3.54 35.61
N THR A 214 -4.03 -4.29 36.23
CA THR A 214 -4.13 -5.68 36.65
C THR A 214 -5.43 -5.92 37.44
N PRO A 215 -6.00 -7.13 37.34
CA PRO A 215 -6.25 -7.89 38.56
C PRO A 215 -5.27 -9.06 38.72
#